data_AF-A0A3D4JGF8-F1
#
_entry.id   AF-A0A3D4JGF8-F1
#
_cell.length_a   1.000
_cell.length_b   1.000
_cell.length_c   1.000
_cell.angle_alpha   90.00
_cell.angle_beta   90.00
_cell.angle_gamma   90.00
#
_symmetry.space_group_name_H-M   'P 1'
#
loop_
_entity.id
_entity.type
_entity.pdbx_description
1 polymer ?
#
loop_
_entity_poly.entity_id
_entity_poly.type
_entity_poly.pdbx_seq_one_letter_code
_entity_poly.pdbx_strand_id
1 'polypeptide(L)'
;MWIAILNVAFSSAVAPASGLDVATGSANKQPPGPDRFSIIAVEYTSYEWHLKNWKDKKLVCKVNSEHDQVPLPGEIYRDCGEKIYDTWMTQPTCNINDVKNCKGYYALLVDSEVKEKEIGLELPSASAWISLEDCEPVFSTSTNICETKPTLVFTGQEPLPNESIIKVEGTYNGEEFACDETDICKFRIPETEAEGVPVEFWSYSSYGDSSEIFTAQVRVQIVDEGDPDQLYYYVDILSSQFQGQSATCSEAWGVFPPVGGAPEWISTPTQSEDLSSDIPYTYLAANLILQGVVDASACTDNGLAPGNVVNQCGMEKARDAVTEWQNQFDELILSTAKETSVPAFLLKSLFARESQFWPGIFHASNDVGLGQLTENGADTTLFWNRSFFNQFCPLVMDSETCGIGYTNLDEELKVELRRALVGSVNLTCEECPLGFDLTQADFSVGVFAHSMTANCEQAGQVIKNYTGQSAGEVASYEDLWKFTLVNYNAGGGCLAEAISLAQGTTGLPLTWETVSPHLVGACSGAIDYVNDISGTITSDQ
;
A
#
# COMPACT_ATOMS: atom_id res chain seq x y z
N MET A 1 -42.26 -26.11 44.36
CA MET A 1 -41.28 -27.09 44.89
C MET A 1 -40.26 -26.30 45.69
N TRP A 2 -40.20 -26.56 46.99
CA TRP A 2 -39.54 -25.74 48.02
C TRP A 2 -38.20 -26.37 48.43
N ILE A 3 -37.33 -25.56 49.09
CA ILE A 3 -36.25 -25.93 50.05
C ILE A 3 -34.94 -26.44 49.40
N ALA A 4 -33.73 -26.09 49.85
CA ALA A 4 -33.25 -25.06 50.77
C ALA A 4 -31.71 -24.94 50.70
N ILE A 5 -31.25 -23.79 51.19
CA ILE A 5 -29.88 -23.41 51.51
C ILE A 5 -29.33 -24.27 52.65
N LEU A 6 -28.05 -24.66 52.57
CA LEU A 6 -27.28 -25.17 53.70
C LEU A 6 -25.88 -24.54 53.69
N ASN A 7 -25.72 -23.55 54.57
CA ASN A 7 -24.44 -23.07 55.09
C ASN A 7 -23.87 -24.12 56.05
N VAL A 8 -22.58 -24.45 55.91
CA VAL A 8 -21.79 -25.01 57.00
C VAL A 8 -20.45 -24.30 57.03
N ALA A 9 -20.24 -23.54 58.11
CA ALA A 9 -18.93 -23.02 58.51
C ALA A 9 -18.17 -24.12 59.25
N PHE A 10 -16.86 -24.24 59.00
CA PHE A 10 -15.94 -24.93 59.90
C PHE A 10 -14.73 -24.08 60.23
N SER A 11 -14.37 -24.17 61.50
CA SER A 11 -13.45 -23.34 62.26
C SER A 11 -11.98 -23.62 61.96
N SER A 12 -11.19 -22.58 62.17
CA SER A 12 -9.73 -22.46 62.21
C SER A 12 -8.96 -23.55 62.96
N ALA A 13 -7.80 -23.93 62.42
CA ALA A 13 -6.64 -24.40 63.18
C ALA A 13 -5.35 -23.83 62.56
N VAL A 14 -4.51 -23.21 63.41
CA VAL A 14 -3.21 -22.61 63.08
C VAL A 14 -2.12 -23.47 63.74
N ALA A 15 -1.07 -23.83 63.01
CA ALA A 15 0.28 -24.14 63.50
C ALA A 15 1.25 -24.45 62.32
N PRO A 16 2.57 -24.27 62.47
CA PRO A 16 3.38 -23.47 61.53
C PRO A 16 4.55 -24.20 60.84
N ALA A 17 5.36 -23.42 60.12
CA ALA A 17 6.64 -23.72 59.43
C ALA A 17 6.46 -24.33 58.03
N SER A 18 7.19 -23.95 56.98
CA SER A 18 8.56 -23.42 56.90
C SER A 18 8.71 -22.71 55.55
N GLY A 19 9.64 -21.76 55.46
CA GLY A 19 9.94 -21.05 54.22
C GLY A 19 10.28 -21.99 53.07
N LEU A 20 9.78 -21.63 51.89
CA LEU A 20 10.28 -22.06 50.60
C LEU A 20 10.18 -20.85 49.69
N ASP A 21 11.36 -20.45 49.21
CA ASP A 21 11.60 -19.36 48.30
C ASP A 21 10.63 -19.41 47.12
N VAL A 22 9.87 -18.33 46.94
CA VAL A 22 9.20 -18.05 45.68
C VAL A 22 10.30 -17.63 44.72
N ALA A 23 10.82 -18.61 43.97
CA ALA A 23 11.46 -18.32 42.70
C ALA A 23 10.42 -17.59 41.85
N THR A 24 10.64 -16.29 41.65
CA THR A 24 9.87 -15.45 40.75
C THR A 24 9.93 -16.08 39.37
N GLY A 25 8.77 -16.55 38.90
CA GLY A 25 8.61 -16.99 37.53
C GLY A 25 9.02 -15.89 36.56
N SER A 26 9.69 -16.32 35.49
CA SER A 26 9.86 -15.53 34.27
C SER A 26 8.48 -15.03 33.84
N ALA A 27 8.18 -13.77 34.14
CA ALA A 27 7.05 -13.09 33.56
C ALA A 27 7.45 -12.82 32.12
N ASN A 28 6.72 -13.42 31.18
CA ASN A 28 6.78 -13.08 29.76
C ASN A 28 6.43 -11.59 29.65
N LYS A 29 7.45 -10.71 29.62
CA LYS A 29 7.28 -9.26 29.64
C LYS A 29 7.02 -8.81 28.22
N GLN A 30 5.77 -8.88 27.80
CA GLN A 30 5.33 -8.14 26.62
C GLN A 30 5.68 -6.65 26.85
N PRO A 31 6.29 -5.96 25.88
CA PRO A 31 6.62 -4.54 26.03
C PRO A 31 5.38 -3.72 26.38
N PRO A 32 5.53 -2.64 27.17
CA PRO A 32 4.40 -1.83 27.64
C PRO A 32 3.59 -1.21 26.50
N GLY A 33 4.16 -1.10 25.30
CA GLY A 33 3.57 -0.47 24.14
C GLY A 33 3.72 1.05 24.18
N PRO A 34 3.32 1.74 23.11
CA PRO A 34 3.32 3.19 23.06
C PRO A 34 2.25 3.75 24.00
N ASP A 35 2.66 4.64 24.91
CA ASP A 35 1.74 5.28 25.88
C ASP A 35 2.21 6.71 26.18
N ARG A 36 2.03 7.62 25.21
CA ARG A 36 2.52 9.01 25.30
C ARG A 36 1.49 10.05 24.94
N PHE A 37 1.35 11.02 25.84
CA PHE A 37 0.50 12.17 25.64
C PHE A 37 1.10 13.41 26.29
N SER A 38 0.84 14.56 25.68
CA SER A 38 1.08 15.87 26.28
C SER A 38 -0.24 16.55 26.55
N ILE A 39 -0.34 17.28 27.67
CA ILE A 39 -1.49 18.13 27.95
C ILE A 39 -1.21 19.52 27.40
N ILE A 40 -2.10 20.04 26.56
CA ILE A 40 -2.08 21.44 26.13
C ILE A 40 -3.30 22.18 26.70
N ALA A 41 -3.08 23.40 27.16
CA ALA A 41 -4.16 24.31 27.52
C ALA A 41 -4.63 25.03 26.26
N VAL A 42 -5.88 24.81 25.88
CA VAL A 42 -6.51 25.52 24.76
C VAL A 42 -7.47 26.55 25.33
N GLU A 43 -7.22 27.81 24.98
CA GLU A 43 -8.14 28.91 25.27
C GLU A 43 -9.42 28.75 24.44
N TYR A 44 -10.57 28.85 25.09
CA TYR A 44 -11.88 28.89 24.45
C TYR A 44 -12.76 29.95 25.12
N THR A 45 -13.65 30.56 24.37
CA THR A 45 -14.61 31.52 24.93
C THR A 45 -15.87 30.78 25.35
N SER A 46 -16.16 30.80 26.64
CA SER A 46 -17.40 30.27 27.22
C SER A 46 -18.45 31.38 27.26
N TYR A 47 -19.59 31.17 26.62
CA TYR A 47 -20.73 32.08 26.60
C TYR A 47 -21.81 31.61 27.58
N GLU A 48 -22.13 32.41 28.60
CA GLU A 48 -23.21 32.10 29.55
C GLU A 48 -24.54 32.65 29.02
N TRP A 49 -25.45 31.75 28.71
CA TRP A 49 -26.81 32.04 28.28
C TRP A 49 -27.81 31.81 29.42
N HIS A 50 -28.70 32.76 29.63
CA HIS A 50 -29.83 32.60 30.55
C HIS A 50 -31.09 32.26 29.75
N LEU A 51 -31.62 31.06 29.94
CA LEU A 51 -32.96 30.74 29.51
C LEU A 51 -33.95 31.41 30.47
N LYS A 52 -34.76 32.33 29.95
CA LYS A 52 -35.75 33.09 30.72
C LYS A 52 -37.15 32.85 30.20
N ASN A 53 -38.13 32.84 31.09
CA ASN A 53 -39.53 32.70 30.71
C ASN A 53 -40.05 33.99 30.08
N TRP A 54 -40.74 33.91 28.94
CA TRP A 54 -41.32 35.09 28.29
C TRP A 54 -42.34 35.82 29.16
N LYS A 55 -43.10 35.10 30.01
CA LYS A 55 -44.22 35.65 30.80
C LYS A 55 -43.77 36.57 31.93
N ASP A 56 -42.77 36.15 32.71
CA ASP A 56 -42.34 36.84 33.93
C ASP A 56 -40.86 37.20 33.95
N LYS A 57 -40.13 36.89 32.87
CA LYS A 57 -38.70 37.16 32.67
C LYS A 57 -37.79 36.50 33.72
N LYS A 58 -38.31 35.53 34.47
CA LYS A 58 -37.52 34.82 35.48
C LYS A 58 -36.53 33.88 34.80
N LEU A 59 -35.34 33.80 35.39
CA LEU A 59 -34.34 32.80 35.04
C LEU A 59 -34.92 31.40 35.29
N VAL A 60 -34.82 30.57 34.26
CA VAL A 60 -35.23 29.17 34.28
C VAL A 60 -34.01 28.28 34.40
N CYS A 61 -32.99 28.54 33.59
CA CYS A 61 -31.75 27.76 33.54
C CYS A 61 -30.60 28.60 32.97
N LYS A 62 -29.36 28.24 33.32
CA LYS A 62 -28.14 28.75 32.70
C LYS A 62 -27.58 27.68 31.76
N VAL A 63 -27.16 28.08 30.58
CA VAL A 63 -26.54 27.20 29.57
C VAL A 63 -25.19 27.78 29.22
N ASN A 64 -24.14 26.96 29.22
CA ASN A 64 -22.81 27.36 28.80
C ASN A 64 -22.54 26.81 27.41
N SER A 65 -22.19 27.68 26.47
CA SER A 65 -21.83 27.30 25.11
C SER A 65 -20.40 27.74 24.78
N GLU A 66 -19.73 26.97 23.93
CA GLU A 66 -18.42 27.33 23.37
C GLU A 66 -18.57 28.17 22.07
N HIS A 67 -19.79 28.62 21.73
CA HIS A 67 -20.07 29.49 20.60
C HIS A 67 -21.01 30.65 20.96
N ASP A 68 -20.97 31.72 20.14
CA ASP A 68 -21.73 32.96 20.34
C ASP A 68 -23.17 32.92 19.81
N GLN A 69 -23.59 31.80 19.25
CA GLN A 69 -24.96 31.56 18.77
C GLN A 69 -25.89 31.08 19.88
N VAL A 70 -27.21 31.19 19.62
CA VAL A 70 -28.24 30.68 20.53
C VAL A 70 -27.96 29.19 20.86
N PRO A 71 -28.07 28.77 22.13
CA PRO A 71 -27.71 27.41 22.51
C PRO A 71 -28.41 26.33 21.70
N LEU A 72 -27.64 25.32 21.29
CA LEU A 72 -28.12 24.17 20.55
C LEU A 72 -29.05 23.32 21.44
N PRO A 73 -30.00 22.58 20.85
CA PRO A 73 -30.90 21.71 21.61
C PRO A 73 -30.15 20.74 22.56
N GLY A 74 -29.02 20.17 22.13
CA GLY A 74 -28.19 19.30 22.96
C GLY A 74 -27.59 19.99 24.19
N GLU A 75 -27.20 21.26 24.07
CA GLU A 75 -26.66 22.06 25.19
C GLU A 75 -27.75 22.37 26.23
N ILE A 76 -28.96 22.67 25.75
CA ILE A 76 -30.12 22.90 26.62
C ILE A 76 -30.51 21.61 27.34
N TYR A 77 -30.50 20.47 26.64
CA TYR A 77 -30.74 19.18 27.27
C TYR A 77 -29.68 18.87 28.35
N ARG A 78 -28.40 19.05 28.03
CA ARG A 78 -27.26 18.81 28.93
C ARG A 78 -27.33 19.67 30.20
N ASP A 79 -27.56 20.98 30.06
CA ASP A 79 -27.45 21.92 31.17
C ASP A 79 -28.79 22.12 31.92
N CYS A 80 -29.94 21.91 31.26
CA CYS A 80 -31.27 22.21 31.82
C CYS A 80 -32.18 20.98 32.00
N GLY A 81 -31.82 19.84 31.42
CA GLY A 81 -32.58 18.60 31.49
C GLY A 81 -33.80 18.53 30.58
N GLU A 82 -34.35 17.32 30.48
CA GLU A 82 -35.39 16.91 29.52
C GLU A 82 -36.63 17.82 29.52
N LYS A 83 -37.17 18.18 30.68
CA LYS A 83 -38.42 18.97 30.75
C LYS A 83 -38.28 20.38 30.14
N ILE A 84 -37.14 21.03 30.35
CA ILE A 84 -36.86 22.36 29.81
C ILE A 84 -36.57 22.25 28.32
N TYR A 85 -35.80 21.22 27.93
CA TYR A 85 -35.53 20.88 26.54
C TYR A 85 -36.82 20.62 25.74
N ASP A 86 -37.74 19.78 26.23
CA ASP A 86 -38.99 19.47 25.53
C ASP A 86 -39.84 20.72 25.32
N THR A 87 -39.91 21.59 26.34
CA THR A 87 -40.61 22.87 26.23
C THR A 87 -39.93 23.78 25.22
N TRP A 88 -38.59 23.83 25.19
CA TRP A 88 -37.81 24.61 24.23
C TRP A 88 -38.02 24.12 22.79
N MET A 89 -38.12 22.81 22.57
CA MET A 89 -38.32 22.22 21.26
C MET A 89 -39.76 22.33 20.76
N THR A 90 -40.74 22.36 21.67
CA THR A 90 -42.18 22.35 21.32
C THR A 90 -42.87 23.70 21.44
N GLN A 91 -42.19 24.73 21.97
CA GLN A 91 -42.78 26.06 22.08
C GLN A 91 -43.06 26.68 20.70
N PRO A 92 -44.15 27.44 20.56
CA PRO A 92 -44.44 28.17 19.32
C PRO A 92 -43.40 29.28 19.09
N THR A 93 -43.14 29.60 17.83
CA THR A 93 -42.27 30.72 17.45
C THR A 93 -42.75 32.03 18.07
N CYS A 94 -41.85 32.80 18.69
CA CYS A 94 -42.16 34.10 19.28
C CYS A 94 -41.99 35.23 18.26
N ASN A 95 -42.98 36.12 18.14
CA ASN A 95 -42.84 37.37 17.40
C ASN A 95 -42.25 38.44 18.33
N ILE A 96 -41.05 38.92 18.00
CA ILE A 96 -40.30 39.89 18.82
C ILE A 96 -41.02 41.24 18.92
N ASN A 97 -41.93 41.56 17.98
CA ASN A 97 -42.74 42.77 18.02
C ASN A 97 -43.96 42.65 18.96
N ASP A 98 -44.30 41.45 19.44
CA ASP A 98 -45.41 41.20 20.38
C ASP A 98 -45.02 40.18 21.46
N VAL A 99 -44.00 40.53 22.22
CA VAL A 99 -43.40 39.69 23.27
C VAL A 99 -44.41 39.25 24.35
N LYS A 100 -45.49 40.01 24.56
CA LYS A 100 -46.49 39.76 25.62
C LYS A 100 -47.24 38.44 25.42
N ASN A 101 -47.34 37.96 24.18
CA ASN A 101 -48.05 36.74 23.83
C ASN A 101 -47.12 35.53 23.64
N CYS A 102 -45.80 35.72 23.78
CA CYS A 102 -44.83 34.64 23.63
C CYS A 102 -44.91 33.65 24.80
N LYS A 103 -44.81 32.37 24.46
CA LYS A 103 -44.88 31.25 25.40
C LYS A 103 -43.55 30.50 25.38
N GLY A 104 -43.20 29.87 26.50
CA GLY A 104 -41.94 29.16 26.65
C GLY A 104 -40.79 30.07 27.09
N TYR A 105 -39.61 29.83 26.55
CA TYR A 105 -38.37 30.47 26.96
C TYR A 105 -37.71 31.25 25.82
N TYR A 106 -36.83 32.18 26.20
CA TYR A 106 -35.86 32.79 25.30
C TYR A 106 -34.47 32.72 25.90
N ALA A 107 -33.47 32.60 25.03
CA ALA A 107 -32.07 32.65 25.41
C ALA A 107 -31.61 34.11 25.41
N LEU A 108 -31.03 34.54 26.52
CA LEU A 108 -30.37 35.83 26.66
C LEU A 108 -28.89 35.59 26.92
N LEU A 109 -28.02 36.06 26.03
CA LEU A 109 -26.58 36.06 26.29
C LEU A 109 -26.30 37.06 27.42
N VAL A 110 -25.64 36.60 28.49
CA VAL A 110 -25.41 37.41 29.69
C VAL A 110 -23.95 37.73 29.90
N ASP A 111 -23.06 36.79 29.60
CA ASP A 111 -21.62 36.97 29.78
C ASP A 111 -20.83 36.15 28.77
N SER A 112 -19.57 36.51 28.59
CA SER A 112 -18.59 35.72 27.85
C SER A 112 -17.25 35.82 28.55
N GLU A 113 -16.66 34.68 28.89
CA GLU A 113 -15.37 34.60 29.57
C GLU A 113 -14.42 33.68 28.80
N VAL A 114 -13.16 34.09 28.67
CA VAL A 114 -12.10 33.22 28.15
C VAL A 114 -11.74 32.22 29.24
N LYS A 115 -11.80 30.94 28.91
CA LYS A 115 -11.42 29.83 29.77
C LYS A 115 -10.36 28.99 29.07
N GLU A 116 -9.63 28.23 29.87
CA GLU A 116 -8.72 27.21 29.35
C GLU A 116 -9.33 25.83 29.61
N LYS A 117 -9.21 24.94 28.63
CA LYS A 117 -9.43 23.50 28.83
C LYS A 117 -8.18 22.74 28.45
N GLU A 118 -7.88 21.71 29.24
CA GLU A 118 -6.79 20.79 28.99
C GLU A 118 -7.23 19.75 27.96
N ILE A 119 -6.46 19.61 26.88
CA ILE A 119 -6.65 18.57 25.86
C ILE A 119 -5.40 17.70 25.82
N GLY A 120 -5.59 16.38 25.88
CA GLY A 120 -4.51 15.43 25.65
C GLY A 120 -4.20 15.33 24.16
N LEU A 121 -2.95 15.60 23.81
CA LEU A 121 -2.39 15.41 22.47
C LEU A 121 -1.52 14.17 22.48
N GLU A 122 -1.84 13.20 21.62
CA GLU A 122 -1.01 12.03 21.38
C GLU A 122 0.33 12.44 20.75
N LEU A 123 1.43 11.91 21.27
CA LEU A 123 2.77 12.22 20.79
C LEU A 123 3.27 11.10 19.87
N PRO A 124 4.14 11.42 18.88
CA PRO A 124 4.79 10.40 18.05
C PRO A 124 5.52 9.36 18.92
N SER A 125 5.29 8.08 18.60
CA SER A 125 5.87 6.95 19.33
C SER A 125 7.28 6.60 18.85
N ALA A 126 8.08 5.97 19.72
CA ALA A 126 9.35 5.37 19.31
C ALA A 126 9.14 4.27 18.26
N SER A 127 10.17 4.00 17.46
CA SER A 127 10.18 2.98 16.40
C SER A 127 11.44 2.11 16.51
N ALA A 128 11.44 0.95 15.86
CA ALA A 128 12.63 0.15 15.62
C ALA A 128 12.68 -0.26 14.15
N TRP A 129 13.88 -0.25 13.57
CA TRP A 129 14.17 -0.53 12.17
C TRP A 129 15.15 -1.68 12.03
N ILE A 130 15.06 -2.44 10.95
CA ILE A 130 15.97 -3.56 10.63
C ILE A 130 16.78 -3.24 9.37
N SER A 131 18.07 -3.54 9.36
CA SER A 131 18.95 -3.34 8.21
C SER A 131 20.09 -4.39 8.17
N LEU A 132 20.87 -4.36 7.10
CA LEU A 132 22.02 -5.24 6.88
C LEU A 132 23.32 -4.43 6.85
N GLU A 133 24.36 -4.96 7.50
CA GLU A 133 25.73 -4.49 7.36
C GLU A 133 26.53 -5.48 6.48
N ASP A 134 27.50 -4.95 5.73
CA ASP A 134 28.42 -5.74 4.88
C ASP A 134 27.76 -6.54 3.75
N CYS A 135 26.61 -6.06 3.27
CA CYS A 135 25.84 -6.64 2.17
C CYS A 135 25.52 -5.58 1.11
N GLU A 136 25.58 -5.95 -0.16
CA GLU A 136 25.23 -5.09 -1.29
C GLU A 136 23.90 -5.54 -1.90
N PRO A 137 22.94 -4.61 -2.16
CA PRO A 137 21.71 -4.95 -2.85
C PRO A 137 22.00 -5.26 -4.33
N VAL A 138 21.49 -6.40 -4.81
CA VAL A 138 21.63 -6.83 -6.20
C VAL A 138 20.27 -6.82 -6.87
N PHE A 139 20.01 -5.73 -7.61
CA PHE A 139 18.73 -5.48 -8.27
C PHE A 139 18.35 -6.54 -9.30
N SER A 140 19.33 -7.19 -9.94
CA SER A 140 19.07 -8.24 -10.95
C SER A 140 18.48 -9.50 -10.39
N THR A 141 18.71 -9.79 -9.12
CA THR A 141 18.17 -10.97 -8.45
C THR A 141 17.21 -10.59 -7.33
N SER A 142 16.93 -9.29 -7.15
CA SER A 142 16.06 -8.73 -6.11
C SER A 142 16.39 -9.26 -4.71
N THR A 143 17.68 -9.37 -4.40
CA THR A 143 18.24 -9.94 -3.16
C THR A 143 19.41 -9.10 -2.65
N ASN A 144 19.91 -9.37 -1.45
CA ASN A 144 21.12 -8.75 -0.93
C ASN A 144 22.24 -9.79 -0.87
N ILE A 145 23.42 -9.47 -1.39
CA ILE A 145 24.57 -10.39 -1.42
C ILE A 145 25.64 -9.89 -0.45
N CYS A 146 26.13 -10.78 0.41
CA CYS A 146 27.19 -10.50 1.37
C CYS A 146 28.38 -11.44 1.12
N GLU A 147 29.59 -10.90 1.03
CA GLU A 147 30.82 -11.69 0.88
C GLU A 147 31.27 -12.37 2.18
N THR A 148 30.71 -11.93 3.31
CA THR A 148 30.98 -12.51 4.62
C THR A 148 29.67 -12.80 5.34
N LYS A 149 29.76 -13.59 6.41
CA LYS A 149 28.59 -13.96 7.21
C LYS A 149 27.81 -12.69 7.62
N PRO A 150 26.53 -12.56 7.22
CA PRO A 150 25.79 -11.31 7.31
C PRO A 150 25.58 -10.85 8.75
N THR A 151 25.55 -9.54 8.94
CA THR A 151 25.25 -8.89 10.21
C THR A 151 23.89 -8.21 10.11
N LEU A 152 22.97 -8.63 10.97
CA LEU A 152 21.65 -8.01 11.10
C LEU A 152 21.75 -6.88 12.12
N VAL A 153 21.18 -5.72 11.79
CA VAL A 153 21.21 -4.53 12.63
C VAL A 153 19.79 -4.09 12.92
N PHE A 154 19.49 -3.86 14.20
CA PHE A 154 18.25 -3.28 14.69
C PHE A 154 18.56 -1.90 15.26
N THR A 155 17.91 -0.87 14.75
CA THR A 155 18.11 0.53 15.18
C THR A 155 16.81 1.09 15.73
N GLY A 156 16.80 1.45 17.01
CA GLY A 156 15.71 2.20 17.62
C GLY A 156 15.74 3.67 17.17
N GLN A 157 14.57 4.27 17.00
CA GLN A 157 14.42 5.67 16.66
C GLN A 157 13.45 6.37 17.62
N GLU A 158 13.92 7.44 18.25
CA GLU A 158 13.12 8.28 19.14
C GLU A 158 12.77 9.61 18.45
N PRO A 159 11.49 9.88 18.15
CA PRO A 159 11.09 11.13 17.50
C PRO A 159 11.07 12.36 18.43
N LEU A 160 10.98 12.18 19.76
CA LEU A 160 10.90 13.31 20.69
C LEU A 160 12.30 13.90 20.98
N PRO A 161 12.48 15.23 20.90
CA PRO A 161 13.80 15.86 20.95
C PRO A 161 14.51 15.77 22.32
N ASN A 162 13.78 15.49 23.39
CA ASN A 162 14.31 15.38 24.75
C ASN A 162 14.37 13.94 25.25
N GLU A 163 14.01 12.98 24.41
CA GLU A 163 14.02 11.56 24.75
C GLU A 163 15.08 10.84 23.91
N SER A 164 15.40 9.62 24.31
CA SER A 164 16.36 8.75 23.62
C SER A 164 15.93 7.30 23.73
N ILE A 165 16.37 6.47 22.78
CA ILE A 165 16.25 5.02 22.92
C ILE A 165 17.27 4.54 23.94
N ILE A 166 16.78 3.78 24.92
CA ILE A 166 17.58 3.26 26.02
C ILE A 166 17.86 1.76 25.87
N LYS A 167 17.10 1.08 25.01
CA LYS A 167 17.20 -0.37 24.80
C LYS A 167 16.54 -0.81 23.52
N VAL A 168 17.12 -1.81 22.86
CA VAL A 168 16.49 -2.57 21.77
C VAL A 168 16.42 -4.05 22.17
N GLU A 169 15.27 -4.67 21.98
CA GLU A 169 15.02 -6.09 22.28
C GLU A 169 14.31 -6.78 21.13
N GLY A 170 14.39 -8.11 21.12
CA GLY A 170 13.65 -8.91 20.17
C GLY A 170 13.90 -10.40 20.34
N THR A 171 13.37 -11.16 19.38
CA THR A 171 13.64 -12.58 19.20
C THR A 171 14.09 -12.84 17.77
N TYR A 172 15.09 -13.71 17.60
CA TYR A 172 15.52 -14.25 16.32
C TYR A 172 15.29 -15.76 16.32
N ASN A 173 14.35 -16.25 15.51
CA ASN A 173 13.93 -17.65 15.53
C ASN A 173 13.56 -18.17 16.93
N GLY A 174 12.94 -17.31 17.75
CA GLY A 174 12.58 -17.61 19.15
C GLY A 174 13.72 -17.47 20.17
N GLU A 175 14.96 -17.20 19.76
CA GLU A 175 16.07 -16.87 20.66
C GLU A 175 16.06 -15.37 20.99
N GLU A 176 16.01 -15.03 22.28
CA GLU A 176 15.96 -13.64 22.73
C GLU A 176 17.29 -12.92 22.51
N PHE A 177 17.22 -11.66 22.07
CA PHE A 177 18.34 -10.73 22.08
C PHE A 177 17.94 -9.43 22.77
N ALA A 178 18.89 -8.82 23.48
CA ALA A 178 18.68 -7.55 24.16
C ALA A 178 19.99 -6.76 24.19
N CYS A 179 19.90 -5.49 23.82
CA CYS A 179 21.01 -4.54 23.86
C CYS A 179 20.62 -3.37 24.77
N ASP A 180 21.06 -3.44 26.03
CA ASP A 180 20.83 -2.42 27.04
C ASP A 180 21.73 -1.18 26.82
N GLU A 181 21.23 -0.01 27.20
CA GLU A 181 21.96 1.27 27.17
C GLU A 181 22.45 1.68 25.77
N THR A 182 21.74 1.23 24.72
CA THR A 182 22.02 1.57 23.32
C THR A 182 20.74 1.56 22.48
N ASP A 183 20.77 2.34 21.41
CA ASP A 183 19.77 2.38 20.34
C ASP A 183 20.04 1.36 19.22
N ILE A 184 21.17 0.64 19.26
CA ILE A 184 21.57 -0.29 18.20
C ILE A 184 21.82 -1.67 18.79
N CYS A 185 21.18 -2.69 18.21
CA CYS A 185 21.49 -4.08 18.47
C CYS A 185 21.92 -4.76 17.17
N LYS A 186 23.09 -5.41 17.16
CA LYS A 186 23.56 -6.11 15.97
C LYS A 186 24.31 -7.38 16.26
N PHE A 187 24.11 -8.37 15.41
CA PHE A 187 24.74 -9.67 15.54
C PHE A 187 24.81 -10.39 14.19
N ARG A 188 25.76 -11.33 14.08
CA ARG A 188 25.88 -12.17 12.89
C ARG A 188 24.84 -13.28 12.91
N ILE A 189 24.13 -13.44 11.81
CA ILE A 189 23.05 -14.43 11.69
C ILE A 189 23.53 -15.69 10.94
N PRO A 190 23.08 -16.90 11.35
CA PRO A 190 23.40 -18.13 10.66
C PRO A 190 22.60 -18.28 9.35
N GLU A 191 22.94 -19.29 8.58
CA GLU A 191 22.12 -19.79 7.48
C GLU A 191 20.74 -20.24 8.00
N THR A 192 19.73 -20.09 7.16
CA THR A 192 18.35 -20.51 7.43
C THR A 192 17.92 -21.60 6.47
N GLU A 193 16.70 -22.11 6.63
CA GLU A 193 16.01 -22.83 5.56
C GLU A 193 15.47 -21.84 4.51
N ALA A 194 14.93 -22.37 3.40
CA ALA A 194 14.43 -21.57 2.28
C ALA A 194 13.22 -20.70 2.62
N GLU A 195 12.48 -21.06 3.67
CA GLU A 195 11.33 -20.31 4.20
C GLU A 195 11.76 -19.15 5.12
N GLY A 196 13.04 -19.07 5.49
CA GLY A 196 13.56 -18.09 6.43
C GLY A 196 13.16 -18.38 7.88
N VAL A 197 13.42 -17.42 8.77
CA VAL A 197 13.07 -17.48 10.19
C VAL A 197 12.36 -16.21 10.65
N PRO A 198 11.41 -16.32 11.60
CA PRO A 198 10.72 -15.18 12.14
C PRO A 198 11.63 -14.37 13.07
N VAL A 199 11.46 -13.06 13.03
CA VAL A 199 12.14 -12.10 13.90
C VAL A 199 11.09 -11.14 14.45
N GLU A 200 11.11 -10.91 15.76
CA GLU A 200 10.32 -9.88 16.42
C GLU A 200 11.26 -8.86 17.06
N PHE A 201 10.95 -7.58 17.01
CA PHE A 201 11.83 -6.55 17.58
C PHE A 201 11.07 -5.27 17.95
N TRP A 202 11.55 -4.59 18.98
CA TRP A 202 11.01 -3.33 19.48
C TRP A 202 12.10 -2.51 20.20
N SER A 203 11.78 -1.27 20.53
CA SER A 203 12.69 -0.36 21.26
C SER A 203 12.02 0.21 22.50
N TYR A 204 12.81 0.53 23.53
CA TYR A 204 12.38 1.24 24.73
C TYR A 204 12.93 2.66 24.72
N SER A 205 12.13 3.59 25.21
CA SER A 205 12.52 4.99 25.32
C SER A 205 12.71 5.44 26.74
N SER A 206 13.53 6.48 26.92
CA SER A 206 13.65 7.22 28.17
C SER A 206 12.35 7.88 28.63
N TYR A 207 11.35 8.02 27.74
CA TYR A 207 10.01 8.50 28.10
C TYR A 207 9.30 7.55 29.10
N GLY A 208 9.67 6.27 29.10
CA GLY A 208 9.11 5.25 30.00
C GLY A 208 8.18 4.24 29.34
N ASP A 209 8.11 4.23 28.02
CA ASP A 209 7.30 3.31 27.20
C ASP A 209 8.16 2.56 26.17
N SER A 210 7.52 1.90 25.20
CA SER A 210 8.18 1.21 24.10
C SER A 210 7.53 1.51 22.75
N SER A 211 8.23 1.19 21.66
CA SER A 211 7.57 1.05 20.36
C SER A 211 6.55 -0.09 20.37
N GLU A 212 5.79 -0.20 19.29
CA GLU A 212 5.11 -1.44 18.93
C GLU A 212 6.12 -2.57 18.69
N ILE A 213 5.63 -3.81 18.70
CA ILE A 213 6.41 -4.98 18.26
C ILE A 213 6.32 -5.04 16.74
N PHE A 214 7.48 -4.93 16.09
CA PHE A 214 7.62 -5.14 14.67
C PHE A 214 8.02 -6.58 14.38
N THR A 215 7.67 -7.04 13.18
CA THR A 215 7.98 -8.41 12.73
C THR A 215 8.78 -8.36 11.44
N ALA A 216 9.63 -9.37 11.25
CA ALA A 216 10.30 -9.63 10.00
C ALA A 216 10.39 -11.13 9.72
N GLN A 217 10.49 -11.50 8.46
CA GLN A 217 11.01 -12.80 8.03
C GLN A 217 12.40 -12.59 7.44
N VAL A 218 13.39 -13.34 7.90
CA VAL A 218 14.78 -13.24 7.44
C VAL A 218 15.22 -14.57 6.87
N ARG A 219 15.65 -14.57 5.60
CA ARG A 219 16.21 -15.73 4.93
C ARG A 219 17.68 -15.50 4.62
N VAL A 220 18.53 -16.47 4.95
CA VAL A 220 19.96 -16.47 4.66
C VAL A 220 20.31 -17.79 3.97
N GLN A 221 20.75 -17.73 2.71
CA GLN A 221 21.15 -18.90 1.93
C GLN A 221 22.58 -18.75 1.43
N ILE A 222 23.33 -19.85 1.37
CA ILE A 222 24.60 -19.88 0.65
C ILE A 222 24.34 -20.46 -0.73
N VAL A 223 24.75 -19.75 -1.76
CA VAL A 223 24.71 -20.25 -3.13
C VAL A 223 26.14 -20.42 -3.61
N ASP A 224 26.43 -21.60 -4.15
CA ASP A 224 27.69 -21.90 -4.81
C ASP A 224 27.63 -21.38 -6.24
N GLU A 225 28.24 -20.21 -6.48
CA GLU A 225 28.37 -19.64 -7.84
C GLU A 225 29.49 -20.30 -8.66
N GLY A 226 30.11 -21.38 -8.15
CA GLY A 226 31.16 -22.12 -8.85
C GLY A 226 32.58 -21.62 -8.59
N ASP A 227 32.76 -20.65 -7.68
CA ASP A 227 34.07 -20.26 -7.15
C ASP A 227 34.32 -20.94 -5.79
N PRO A 228 35.25 -21.91 -5.69
CA PRO A 228 35.51 -22.62 -4.44
C PRO A 228 36.18 -21.75 -3.37
N ASP A 229 36.72 -20.58 -3.73
CA ASP A 229 37.40 -19.66 -2.81
C ASP A 229 36.48 -18.52 -2.33
N GLN A 230 35.26 -18.40 -2.88
CA GLN A 230 34.31 -17.33 -2.54
C GLN A 230 32.91 -17.88 -2.24
N LEU A 231 32.43 -17.66 -1.01
CA LEU A 231 31.07 -18.00 -0.59
C LEU A 231 30.24 -16.73 -0.57
N TYR A 232 29.10 -16.74 -1.27
CA TYR A 232 28.15 -15.64 -1.26
C TYR A 232 26.94 -15.99 -0.40
N TYR A 233 26.63 -15.09 0.53
CA TYR A 233 25.42 -15.15 1.33
C TYR A 233 24.33 -14.32 0.67
N TYR A 234 23.21 -14.96 0.34
CA TYR A 234 21.99 -14.31 -0.16
C TYR A 234 21.08 -14.06 1.04
N VAL A 235 20.72 -12.79 1.23
CA VAL A 235 19.94 -12.35 2.37
C VAL A 235 18.71 -11.60 1.91
N ASP A 236 17.55 -12.11 2.30
CA ASP A 236 16.27 -11.51 2.00
C ASP A 236 15.53 -11.21 3.31
N ILE A 237 14.93 -10.02 3.39
CA ILE A 237 14.19 -9.55 4.55
C ILE A 237 12.81 -9.07 4.10
N LEU A 238 11.77 -9.63 4.71
CA LEU A 238 10.38 -9.16 4.58
C LEU A 238 10.00 -8.44 5.88
N SER A 239 9.90 -7.12 5.84
CA SER A 239 9.44 -6.31 6.97
C SER A 239 9.11 -4.90 6.50
N SER A 240 8.03 -4.34 7.02
CA SER A 240 7.69 -2.91 6.84
C SER A 240 8.74 -1.97 7.42
N GLN A 241 9.60 -2.49 8.29
CA GLN A 241 10.66 -1.76 8.97
C GLN A 241 12.05 -2.01 8.37
N PHE A 242 12.14 -2.67 7.22
CA PHE A 242 13.43 -2.92 6.58
C PHE A 242 13.94 -1.66 5.86
N GLN A 243 15.17 -1.25 6.19
CA GLN A 243 15.85 -0.08 5.61
C GLN A 243 16.81 -0.51 4.49
N GLY A 244 16.31 -1.33 3.57
CA GLY A 244 17.09 -1.81 2.42
C GLY A 244 16.19 -2.12 1.24
N GLN A 245 16.77 -2.76 0.22
CA GLN A 245 16.06 -3.14 -0.99
C GLN A 245 15.38 -4.51 -0.81
N SER A 246 14.06 -4.55 -0.96
CA SER A 246 13.29 -5.80 -1.01
C SER A 246 12.69 -6.00 -2.40
N ALA A 247 12.47 -7.26 -2.77
CA ALA A 247 11.74 -7.60 -3.97
C ALA A 247 10.28 -7.13 -3.88
N THR A 248 9.78 -6.44 -4.90
CA THR A 248 8.42 -5.88 -4.93
C THR A 248 7.37 -6.94 -4.63
N CYS A 249 6.37 -6.55 -3.82
CA CYS A 249 5.22 -7.36 -3.39
C CYS A 249 5.54 -8.57 -2.49
N SER A 250 6.82 -8.87 -2.24
CA SER A 250 7.24 -9.99 -1.39
C SER A 250 6.69 -9.88 0.03
N GLU A 251 6.70 -8.67 0.59
CA GLU A 251 6.14 -8.39 1.91
C GLU A 251 4.61 -8.59 1.92
N ALA A 252 3.91 -7.99 0.95
CA ALA A 252 2.45 -8.10 0.82
C ALA A 252 1.98 -9.55 0.68
N TRP A 253 2.77 -10.37 0.00
CA TRP A 253 2.49 -11.79 -0.18
C TRP A 253 3.00 -12.67 0.96
N GLY A 254 4.01 -12.23 1.70
CA GLY A 254 4.70 -13.03 2.70
C GLY A 254 5.53 -14.15 2.08
N VAL A 255 6.19 -13.90 0.93
CA VAL A 255 7.02 -14.90 0.24
C VAL A 255 8.30 -14.28 -0.30
N PHE A 256 9.38 -15.02 -0.21
CA PHE A 256 10.65 -14.63 -0.82
C PHE A 256 10.70 -15.03 -2.31
N PRO A 257 11.45 -14.28 -3.14
CA PRO A 257 11.84 -14.76 -4.47
C PRO A 257 12.60 -16.10 -4.40
N PRO A 258 12.78 -16.81 -5.53
CA PRO A 258 13.65 -17.99 -5.57
C PRO A 258 15.08 -17.67 -5.11
N VAL A 259 15.73 -18.64 -4.47
CA VAL A 259 17.14 -18.52 -4.06
C VAL A 259 18.02 -18.44 -5.31
N GLY A 260 18.93 -17.47 -5.35
CA GLY A 260 19.69 -17.14 -6.56
C GLY A 260 19.01 -16.13 -7.50
N GLY A 261 17.79 -15.69 -7.16
CA GLY A 261 17.08 -14.62 -7.85
C GLY A 261 15.83 -15.06 -8.60
N ALA A 262 15.01 -14.09 -8.97
CA ALA A 262 13.84 -14.30 -9.80
C ALA A 262 14.23 -14.67 -11.25
N PRO A 263 13.38 -15.42 -11.97
CA PRO A 263 13.60 -15.68 -13.40
C PRO A 263 13.65 -14.38 -14.22
N GLU A 264 14.32 -14.44 -15.38
CA GLU A 264 14.68 -13.26 -16.18
C GLU A 264 13.50 -12.31 -16.44
N TRP A 265 12.32 -12.84 -16.80
CA TRP A 265 11.14 -12.03 -17.12
C TRP A 265 10.61 -11.18 -15.95
N ILE A 266 10.96 -11.50 -14.71
CA ILE A 266 10.69 -10.74 -13.48
C ILE A 266 11.98 -10.32 -12.77
N SER A 267 13.03 -10.06 -13.55
CA SER A 267 14.31 -9.52 -13.09
C SER A 267 14.56 -8.09 -13.60
N THR A 268 15.62 -7.45 -13.11
CA THR A 268 16.04 -6.11 -13.53
C THR A 268 17.52 -6.12 -13.93
N PRO A 269 17.89 -5.91 -15.20
CA PRO A 269 19.28 -5.96 -15.59
C PRO A 269 20.09 -4.81 -14.98
N THR A 270 21.42 -4.92 -15.04
CA THR A 270 22.30 -3.87 -14.50
C THR A 270 22.39 -2.66 -15.45
N GLN A 271 22.40 -2.93 -16.76
CA GLN A 271 22.51 -1.93 -17.82
C GLN A 271 21.23 -1.90 -18.67
N SER A 272 20.92 -0.74 -19.25
CA SER A 272 19.71 -0.57 -20.06
C SER A 272 19.79 -1.31 -21.39
N GLU A 273 20.98 -1.47 -21.96
CA GLU A 273 21.21 -2.18 -23.21
C GLU A 273 20.81 -3.66 -23.14
N ASP A 274 20.79 -4.24 -21.93
CA ASP A 274 20.35 -5.61 -21.70
C ASP A 274 18.81 -5.75 -21.82
N LEU A 275 18.04 -4.65 -21.79
CA LEU A 275 16.60 -4.64 -22.08
C LEU A 275 16.28 -4.53 -23.58
N SER A 276 17.28 -4.17 -24.39
CA SER A 276 17.06 -3.86 -25.80
C SER A 276 16.63 -5.11 -26.58
N SER A 277 15.66 -4.92 -27.48
CA SER A 277 15.18 -5.98 -28.38
C SER A 277 14.99 -5.47 -29.80
N ASP A 278 14.92 -6.38 -30.77
CA ASP A 278 14.75 -6.08 -32.20
C ASP A 278 13.45 -6.65 -32.78
N ILE A 279 12.42 -6.77 -31.91
CA ILE A 279 11.16 -7.41 -32.25
C ILE A 279 10.46 -6.60 -33.36
N PRO A 280 10.04 -7.24 -34.46
CA PRO A 280 9.45 -6.55 -35.60
C PRO A 280 7.96 -6.26 -35.36
N TYR A 281 7.67 -5.33 -34.44
CA TYR A 281 6.32 -4.92 -34.06
C TYR A 281 5.53 -4.34 -35.25
N THR A 282 4.52 -5.09 -35.69
CA THR A 282 3.74 -4.74 -36.89
C THR A 282 2.81 -3.55 -36.67
N TYR A 283 2.24 -3.43 -35.47
CA TYR A 283 1.39 -2.28 -35.12
C TYR A 283 2.22 -1.00 -35.02
N LEU A 284 3.37 -1.07 -34.35
CA LEU A 284 4.29 0.06 -34.25
C LEU A 284 4.78 0.50 -35.64
N ALA A 285 5.22 -0.44 -36.47
CA ALA A 285 5.67 -0.15 -37.83
C ALA A 285 4.59 0.54 -38.67
N ALA A 286 3.34 0.06 -38.60
CA ALA A 286 2.23 0.68 -39.31
C ALA A 286 2.01 2.14 -38.86
N ASN A 287 2.04 2.39 -37.56
CA ASN A 287 1.89 3.74 -37.02
C ASN A 287 3.05 4.67 -37.42
N LEU A 288 4.29 4.19 -37.37
CA LEU A 288 5.46 4.97 -37.80
C LEU A 288 5.38 5.36 -39.29
N ILE A 289 4.87 4.47 -40.15
CA ILE A 289 4.62 4.78 -41.57
C ILE A 289 3.48 5.80 -41.70
N LEU A 290 2.36 5.60 -40.99
CA LEU A 290 1.19 6.47 -41.07
C LEU A 290 1.47 7.90 -40.57
N GLN A 291 2.32 8.05 -39.56
CA GLN A 291 2.77 9.36 -39.07
C GLN A 291 3.90 9.96 -39.92
N GLY A 292 4.37 9.26 -40.96
CA GLY A 292 5.43 9.74 -41.85
C GLY A 292 6.83 9.72 -41.23
N VAL A 293 7.03 9.02 -40.11
CA VAL A 293 8.36 8.76 -39.53
C VAL A 293 9.19 7.90 -40.48
N VAL A 294 8.52 6.94 -41.13
CA VAL A 294 9.12 6.03 -42.12
C VAL A 294 8.53 6.29 -43.50
N ASP A 295 9.37 6.63 -44.48
CA ASP A 295 8.96 6.72 -45.89
C ASP A 295 8.97 5.33 -46.55
N ALA A 296 7.77 4.76 -46.66
CA ALA A 296 7.52 3.51 -47.37
C ALA A 296 6.84 3.72 -48.74
N SER A 297 6.91 4.92 -49.34
CA SER A 297 6.30 5.24 -50.64
C SER A 297 6.81 4.38 -51.81
N ALA A 298 7.99 3.78 -51.68
CA ALA A 298 8.55 2.85 -52.65
C ALA A 298 7.91 1.44 -52.60
N CYS A 299 7.17 1.13 -51.52
CA CYS A 299 6.47 -0.14 -51.35
C CYS A 299 5.07 -0.08 -51.98
N THR A 300 4.54 -1.25 -52.36
CA THR A 300 3.12 -1.38 -52.74
C THR A 300 2.24 -0.86 -51.60
N ASP A 301 1.19 -0.11 -51.97
CA ASP A 301 0.25 0.54 -51.03
C ASP A 301 0.94 1.35 -49.92
N ASN A 302 2.07 2.00 -50.25
CA ASN A 302 2.91 2.75 -49.31
C ASN A 302 3.37 1.93 -48.09
N GLY A 303 3.56 0.62 -48.26
CA GLY A 303 4.02 -0.27 -47.19
C GLY A 303 2.90 -0.77 -46.26
N LEU A 304 1.63 -0.50 -46.58
CA LEU A 304 0.47 -0.94 -45.81
C LEU A 304 -0.36 -2.01 -46.54
N ALA A 305 -1.29 -2.60 -45.80
CA ALA A 305 -2.28 -3.57 -46.22
C ALA A 305 -3.67 -3.14 -45.68
N PRO A 306 -4.79 -3.71 -46.17
CA PRO A 306 -6.13 -3.37 -45.68
C PRO A 306 -6.24 -3.47 -44.15
N GLY A 307 -6.91 -2.49 -43.54
CA GLY A 307 -7.02 -2.40 -42.08
C GLY A 307 -5.87 -1.66 -41.40
N ASN A 308 -5.07 -0.88 -42.15
CA ASN A 308 -3.91 -0.13 -41.64
C ASN A 308 -2.84 -1.05 -41.01
N VAL A 309 -2.75 -2.29 -41.47
CA VAL A 309 -1.70 -3.22 -41.08
C VAL A 309 -0.50 -3.02 -42.00
N VAL A 310 0.70 -3.09 -41.49
CA VAL A 310 1.93 -3.01 -42.29
C VAL A 310 2.12 -4.28 -43.14
N ASN A 311 2.56 -4.11 -44.40
CA ASN A 311 2.91 -5.24 -45.27
C ASN A 311 4.42 -5.58 -45.15
N GLN A 312 4.87 -6.68 -45.76
CA GLN A 312 6.27 -7.12 -45.64
C GLN A 312 7.28 -6.04 -46.07
N CYS A 313 7.04 -5.34 -47.19
CA CYS A 313 7.93 -4.28 -47.65
C CYS A 313 7.94 -3.09 -46.66
N GLY A 314 6.78 -2.72 -46.13
CA GLY A 314 6.66 -1.70 -45.08
C GLY A 314 7.44 -2.08 -43.81
N MET A 315 7.36 -3.35 -43.39
CA MET A 315 8.13 -3.86 -42.24
C MET A 315 9.63 -3.76 -42.47
N GLU A 316 10.10 -4.15 -43.65
CA GLU A 316 11.52 -4.04 -44.01
C GLU A 316 11.98 -2.58 -44.01
N LYS A 317 11.14 -1.64 -44.45
CA LYS A 317 11.43 -0.21 -44.42
C LYS A 317 11.40 0.39 -43.01
N ALA A 318 10.54 -0.12 -42.14
CA ALA A 318 10.35 0.39 -40.79
C ALA A 318 11.30 -0.24 -39.76
N ARG A 319 12.03 -1.31 -40.10
CA ARG A 319 12.77 -2.14 -39.13
C ARG A 319 13.71 -1.36 -38.22
N ASP A 320 14.52 -0.45 -38.78
CA ASP A 320 15.46 0.34 -37.99
C ASP A 320 14.71 1.30 -37.05
N ALA A 321 13.69 1.99 -37.56
CA ALA A 321 12.87 2.91 -36.76
C ALA A 321 12.08 2.19 -35.66
N VAL A 322 11.58 0.98 -35.91
CA VAL A 322 10.92 0.13 -34.90
C VAL A 322 11.90 -0.29 -33.81
N THR A 323 13.14 -0.61 -34.18
CA THR A 323 14.20 -1.00 -33.22
C THR A 323 14.62 0.20 -32.37
N GLU A 324 14.81 1.36 -32.98
CA GLU A 324 15.13 2.59 -32.25
C GLU A 324 13.98 3.00 -31.33
N TRP A 325 12.74 2.96 -31.84
CA TRP A 325 11.57 3.40 -31.08
C TRP A 325 11.28 2.51 -29.87
N GLN A 326 11.37 1.19 -30.02
CA GLN A 326 11.07 0.28 -28.90
C GLN A 326 12.11 0.38 -27.77
N ASN A 327 13.36 0.73 -28.08
CA ASN A 327 14.47 0.75 -27.11
C ASN A 327 14.77 2.13 -26.52
N GLN A 328 14.17 3.21 -27.05
CA GLN A 328 14.35 4.55 -26.49
C GLN A 328 13.86 4.70 -25.04
N PHE A 329 13.03 3.77 -24.57
CA PHE A 329 12.49 3.75 -23.21
C PHE A 329 13.31 2.91 -22.23
N ASP A 330 14.39 2.24 -22.66
CA ASP A 330 15.11 1.26 -21.84
C ASP A 330 15.75 1.87 -20.60
N GLU A 331 16.42 3.01 -20.75
CA GLU A 331 17.03 3.72 -19.62
C GLU A 331 15.98 4.16 -18.60
N LEU A 332 14.84 4.66 -19.09
CA LEU A 332 13.73 5.07 -18.26
C LEU A 332 13.07 3.89 -17.54
N ILE A 333 12.83 2.78 -18.23
CA ILE A 333 12.28 1.57 -17.61
C ILE A 333 13.23 1.07 -16.51
N LEU A 334 14.54 1.10 -16.76
CA LEU A 334 15.54 0.70 -15.79
C LEU A 334 15.58 1.63 -14.57
N SER A 335 15.49 2.96 -14.75
CA SER A 335 15.45 3.90 -13.63
C SER A 335 14.18 3.72 -12.80
N THR A 336 13.02 3.63 -13.45
CA THR A 336 11.74 3.38 -12.77
C THR A 336 11.77 2.04 -12.02
N ALA A 337 12.36 0.98 -12.60
CA ALA A 337 12.49 -0.30 -11.93
C ALA A 337 13.36 -0.21 -10.66
N LYS A 338 14.43 0.60 -10.67
CA LYS A 338 15.28 0.84 -9.49
C LYS A 338 14.55 1.63 -8.41
N GLU A 339 13.73 2.62 -8.80
CA GLU A 339 12.99 3.49 -7.87
C GLU A 339 11.77 2.78 -7.25
N THR A 340 11.04 2.03 -8.06
CA THR A 340 9.77 1.37 -7.64
C THR A 340 9.96 -0.09 -7.27
N SER A 341 11.14 -0.64 -7.55
CA SER A 341 11.49 -2.06 -7.35
C SER A 341 10.72 -3.03 -8.27
N VAL A 342 9.81 -2.54 -9.12
CA VAL A 342 9.08 -3.36 -10.10
C VAL A 342 10.06 -3.85 -11.18
N PRO A 343 10.07 -5.14 -11.55
CA PRO A 343 11.07 -5.67 -12.47
C PRO A 343 11.08 -4.98 -13.85
N ALA A 344 12.27 -4.63 -14.35
CA ALA A 344 12.40 -3.93 -15.62
C ALA A 344 12.00 -4.79 -16.83
N PHE A 345 12.35 -6.08 -16.84
CA PHE A 345 11.92 -6.99 -17.92
C PHE A 345 10.40 -7.17 -17.94
N LEU A 346 9.75 -7.14 -16.77
CA LEU A 346 8.30 -7.18 -16.67
C LEU A 346 7.67 -5.93 -17.29
N LEU A 347 8.16 -4.73 -16.95
CA LEU A 347 7.68 -3.47 -17.52
C LEU A 347 7.91 -3.39 -19.03
N LYS A 348 9.09 -3.79 -19.51
CA LYS A 348 9.42 -3.85 -20.94
C LYS A 348 8.44 -4.77 -21.68
N SER A 349 8.21 -5.98 -21.15
CA SER A 349 7.32 -6.97 -21.75
C SER A 349 5.85 -6.53 -21.69
N LEU A 350 5.45 -5.85 -20.61
CA LEU A 350 4.13 -5.22 -20.48
C LEU A 350 3.89 -4.22 -21.61
N PHE A 351 4.79 -3.25 -21.81
CA PHE A 351 4.63 -2.23 -22.85
C PHE A 351 4.72 -2.80 -24.28
N ALA A 352 5.57 -3.81 -24.47
CA ALA A 352 5.61 -4.59 -25.70
C ALA A 352 4.25 -5.22 -26.01
N ARG A 353 3.62 -5.86 -25.02
CA ARG A 353 2.36 -6.59 -25.18
C ARG A 353 1.15 -5.67 -25.34
N GLU A 354 1.12 -4.58 -24.58
CA GLU A 354 -0.01 -3.66 -24.50
C GLU A 354 -0.10 -2.71 -25.68
N SER A 355 1.01 -2.06 -26.02
CA SER A 355 1.01 -0.97 -27.01
C SER A 355 2.01 -1.17 -28.14
N GLN A 356 2.87 -2.19 -28.06
CA GLN A 356 4.07 -2.28 -28.89
C GLN A 356 4.88 -0.98 -28.83
N PHE A 357 4.99 -0.40 -27.62
CA PHE A 357 5.63 0.89 -27.34
C PHE A 357 5.00 2.11 -28.03
N TRP A 358 3.74 2.02 -28.45
CA TRP A 358 2.99 3.17 -28.94
C TRP A 358 2.36 3.96 -27.78
N PRO A 359 2.81 5.19 -27.47
CA PRO A 359 2.44 5.85 -26.23
C PRO A 359 1.10 6.63 -26.30
N GLY A 360 0.33 6.42 -27.36
CA GLY A 360 -0.94 7.11 -27.63
C GLY A 360 -2.18 6.28 -27.28
N ILE A 361 -3.33 6.74 -27.76
CA ILE A 361 -4.61 6.03 -27.61
C ILE A 361 -4.67 4.85 -28.59
N PHE A 362 -5.00 3.66 -28.08
CA PHE A 362 -5.24 2.49 -28.92
C PHE A 362 -6.66 2.52 -29.51
N HIS A 363 -6.85 1.96 -30.71
CA HIS A 363 -8.10 2.07 -31.47
C HIS A 363 -9.35 1.63 -30.68
N ALA A 364 -10.37 2.51 -30.65
CA ALA A 364 -11.76 2.27 -30.19
C ALA A 364 -11.97 1.87 -28.72
N SER A 365 -10.92 1.55 -27.96
CA SER A 365 -10.96 1.43 -26.50
C SER A 365 -10.56 2.76 -25.85
N ASN A 366 -11.00 2.99 -24.61
CA ASN A 366 -10.62 4.18 -23.84
C ASN A 366 -9.28 3.96 -23.09
N ASP A 367 -8.41 3.12 -23.66
CA ASP A 367 -7.17 2.67 -23.05
C ASP A 367 -6.03 3.55 -23.56
N VAL A 368 -5.12 3.94 -22.65
CA VAL A 368 -4.22 5.07 -22.90
C VAL A 368 -2.79 4.75 -22.46
N GLY A 369 -1.82 5.14 -23.29
CA GLY A 369 -0.40 5.13 -22.94
C GLY A 369 0.28 3.78 -23.17
N LEU A 370 1.55 3.69 -22.75
CA LEU A 370 2.40 2.53 -23.02
C LEU A 370 1.86 1.21 -22.47
N GLY A 371 1.20 1.23 -21.32
CA GLY A 371 0.56 0.08 -20.69
C GLY A 371 -0.96 0.06 -20.78
N GLN A 372 -1.58 0.91 -21.64
CA GLN A 372 -3.02 0.90 -21.92
C GLN A 372 -3.91 1.06 -20.66
N LEU A 373 -3.71 2.12 -19.88
CA LEU A 373 -4.45 2.38 -18.65
C LEU A 373 -5.92 2.70 -18.94
N THR A 374 -6.84 2.10 -18.17
CA THR A 374 -8.28 2.36 -18.21
C THR A 374 -8.75 3.08 -16.94
N GLU A 375 -9.98 3.64 -16.92
CA GLU A 375 -10.53 4.21 -15.67
C GLU A 375 -10.61 3.14 -14.54
N ASN A 376 -10.86 1.87 -14.86
CA ASN A 376 -10.87 0.78 -13.86
C ASN A 376 -9.45 0.41 -13.40
N GLY A 377 -8.46 0.46 -14.29
CA GLY A 377 -7.05 0.30 -13.93
C GLY A 377 -6.56 1.45 -13.04
N ALA A 378 -7.00 2.67 -13.33
CA ALA A 378 -6.74 3.84 -12.51
C ALA A 378 -7.40 3.72 -11.12
N ASP A 379 -8.64 3.21 -11.05
CA ASP A 379 -9.31 2.92 -9.78
C ASP A 379 -8.49 1.94 -8.93
N THR A 380 -8.04 0.85 -9.53
CA THR A 380 -7.21 -0.17 -8.89
C THR A 380 -5.90 0.45 -8.38
N THR A 381 -5.25 1.26 -9.21
CA THR A 381 -3.99 1.93 -8.88
C THR A 381 -4.13 2.84 -7.66
N LEU A 382 -5.14 3.71 -7.67
CA LEU A 382 -5.38 4.68 -6.60
C LEU A 382 -5.89 4.02 -5.30
N PHE A 383 -6.63 2.92 -5.42
CA PHE A 383 -7.16 2.20 -4.27
C PHE A 383 -6.08 1.38 -3.56
N TRP A 384 -5.31 0.58 -4.31
CA TRP A 384 -4.39 -0.41 -3.74
C TRP A 384 -2.97 0.12 -3.51
N ASN A 385 -2.58 1.22 -4.16
CA ASN A 385 -1.29 1.86 -3.90
C ASN A 385 -1.48 3.19 -3.16
N ARG A 386 -1.63 3.10 -1.83
CA ARG A 386 -1.85 4.27 -0.95
C ARG A 386 -0.72 5.28 -1.04
N SER A 387 0.54 4.82 -1.15
CA SER A 387 1.70 5.71 -1.26
C SER A 387 1.61 6.55 -2.53
N PHE A 388 1.29 5.93 -3.67
CA PHE A 388 1.08 6.61 -4.93
C PHE A 388 -0.13 7.56 -4.87
N PHE A 389 -1.26 7.13 -4.32
CA PHE A 389 -2.44 8.00 -4.14
C PHE A 389 -2.10 9.27 -3.34
N ASN A 390 -1.36 9.14 -2.23
CA ASN A 390 -0.98 10.28 -1.39
C ASN A 390 -0.08 11.29 -2.13
N GLN A 391 0.69 10.85 -3.11
CA GLN A 391 1.54 11.70 -3.93
C GLN A 391 0.77 12.32 -5.11
N PHE A 392 -0.09 11.53 -5.75
CA PHE A 392 -0.81 11.94 -6.96
C PHE A 392 -2.02 12.84 -6.67
N CYS A 393 -2.81 12.52 -5.64
CA CYS A 393 -4.06 13.24 -5.36
C CYS A 393 -3.85 14.77 -5.18
N PRO A 394 -2.83 15.25 -4.45
CA PRO A 394 -2.56 16.68 -4.29
C PRO A 394 -2.17 17.42 -5.59
N LEU A 395 -1.87 16.70 -6.68
CA LEU A 395 -1.63 17.29 -8.00
C LEU A 395 -2.93 17.62 -8.74
N VAL A 396 -4.05 17.02 -8.31
CA VAL A 396 -5.36 17.15 -8.94
C VAL A 396 -6.30 18.01 -8.10
N MET A 397 -6.27 17.85 -6.78
CA MET A 397 -7.17 18.54 -5.85
C MET A 397 -6.47 18.91 -4.54
N ASP A 398 -7.20 19.54 -3.61
CA ASP A 398 -6.62 20.05 -2.37
C ASP A 398 -6.20 18.93 -1.40
N SER A 399 -5.13 19.19 -0.65
CA SER A 399 -4.56 18.20 0.28
C SER A 399 -5.50 17.81 1.43
N GLU A 400 -6.45 18.66 1.82
CA GLU A 400 -7.41 18.36 2.89
C GLU A 400 -8.40 17.29 2.42
N THR A 401 -8.93 17.44 1.21
CA THR A 401 -9.75 16.44 0.53
C THR A 401 -8.98 15.14 0.34
N CYS A 402 -7.72 15.18 -0.12
CA CYS A 402 -6.91 13.96 -0.26
C CYS A 402 -6.65 13.26 1.09
N GLY A 403 -6.58 14.02 2.19
CA GLY A 403 -6.29 13.51 3.53
C GLY A 403 -7.35 12.55 4.08
N ILE A 404 -8.57 12.53 3.54
CA ILE A 404 -9.61 11.58 3.97
C ILE A 404 -9.38 10.17 3.42
N GLY A 405 -8.50 10.01 2.42
CA GLY A 405 -8.15 8.74 1.78
C GLY A 405 -9.09 8.33 0.65
N TYR A 406 -8.56 7.63 -0.37
CA TYR A 406 -9.26 7.29 -1.61
C TYR A 406 -10.63 6.63 -1.39
N THR A 407 -10.71 5.67 -0.45
CA THR A 407 -11.94 4.92 -0.17
C THR A 407 -13.09 5.78 0.34
N ASN A 408 -12.76 6.89 1.01
CA ASN A 408 -13.71 7.78 1.67
C ASN A 408 -14.09 9.00 0.80
N LEU A 409 -13.48 9.13 -0.38
CA LEU A 409 -13.88 10.15 -1.35
C LEU A 409 -15.27 9.83 -1.91
N ASP A 410 -16.03 10.89 -2.21
CA ASP A 410 -17.26 10.77 -2.99
C ASP A 410 -16.96 10.27 -4.41
N GLU A 411 -17.91 9.56 -5.02
CA GLU A 411 -17.71 8.96 -6.34
C GLU A 411 -17.38 9.97 -7.44
N GLU A 412 -17.88 11.20 -7.33
CA GLU A 412 -17.55 12.28 -8.28
C GLU A 412 -16.06 12.63 -8.24
N LEU A 413 -15.48 12.73 -7.04
CA LEU A 413 -14.05 13.01 -6.84
C LEU A 413 -13.18 11.82 -7.26
N LYS A 414 -13.63 10.59 -7.01
CA LYS A 414 -12.94 9.39 -7.53
C LYS A 414 -12.94 9.36 -9.06
N VAL A 415 -14.04 9.70 -9.71
CA VAL A 415 -14.10 9.80 -11.18
C VAL A 415 -13.12 10.87 -11.68
N GLU A 416 -13.05 12.02 -11.02
CA GLU A 416 -12.09 13.08 -11.37
C GLU A 416 -10.64 12.60 -11.28
N LEU A 417 -10.25 11.97 -10.16
CA LEU A 417 -8.90 11.42 -9.99
C LEU A 417 -8.56 10.33 -11.01
N ARG A 418 -9.49 9.41 -11.28
CA ARG A 418 -9.28 8.35 -12.27
C ARG A 418 -9.04 8.92 -13.66
N ARG A 419 -9.84 9.90 -14.06
CA ARG A 419 -9.69 10.57 -15.37
C ARG A 419 -8.42 11.41 -15.44
N ALA A 420 -8.04 12.08 -14.35
CA ALA A 420 -6.77 12.80 -14.28
C ALA A 420 -5.59 11.84 -14.45
N LEU A 421 -5.63 10.65 -13.82
CA LEU A 421 -4.59 9.63 -13.96
C LEU A 421 -4.54 8.99 -15.36
N VAL A 422 -5.70 8.72 -15.97
CA VAL A 422 -5.76 8.25 -17.37
C VAL A 422 -5.23 9.33 -18.32
N GLY A 423 -5.55 10.60 -18.06
CA GLY A 423 -5.07 11.72 -18.86
C GLY A 423 -3.56 11.92 -18.78
N SER A 424 -2.95 11.69 -17.60
CA SER A 424 -1.52 11.92 -17.38
C SER A 424 -0.60 10.87 -18.01
N VAL A 425 -1.15 9.72 -18.43
CA VAL A 425 -0.39 8.71 -19.20
C VAL A 425 -0.57 8.85 -20.71
N ASN A 426 -1.35 9.81 -21.19
CA ASN A 426 -1.52 10.10 -22.62
C ASN A 426 -0.40 11.01 -23.12
N LEU A 427 0.51 10.49 -23.94
CA LEU A 427 1.58 11.32 -24.51
C LEU A 427 1.14 12.07 -25.78
N THR A 428 -0.08 11.88 -26.28
CA THR A 428 -0.53 12.50 -27.53
C THR A 428 -0.59 14.03 -27.39
N CYS A 429 0.02 14.74 -28.33
CA CYS A 429 0.13 16.19 -28.32
C CYS A 429 0.06 16.75 -29.75
N GLU A 430 -0.91 17.63 -30.03
CA GLU A 430 -1.19 18.15 -31.40
C GLU A 430 -0.01 18.94 -31.99
N GLU A 431 0.72 19.68 -31.15
CA GLU A 431 1.79 20.58 -31.56
C GLU A 431 3.20 19.96 -31.43
N CYS A 432 3.29 18.71 -30.94
CA CYS A 432 4.57 18.06 -30.68
C CYS A 432 5.13 17.37 -31.93
N PRO A 433 6.47 17.30 -32.08
CA PRO A 433 7.09 16.49 -33.12
C PRO A 433 6.56 15.05 -33.07
N LEU A 434 6.15 14.51 -34.22
CA LEU A 434 5.56 13.17 -34.35
C LEU A 434 4.24 12.94 -33.60
N GLY A 435 3.63 14.00 -33.05
CA GLY A 435 2.36 13.94 -32.33
C GLY A 435 2.46 13.50 -30.86
N PHE A 436 3.67 13.45 -30.29
CA PHE A 436 3.90 12.98 -28.91
C PHE A 436 4.80 13.90 -28.08
N ASP A 437 4.42 14.12 -26.83
CA ASP A 437 5.26 14.73 -25.82
C ASP A 437 6.01 13.66 -25.03
N LEU A 438 7.17 13.25 -25.55
CA LEU A 438 8.03 12.26 -24.89
C LEU A 438 8.62 12.76 -23.56
N THR A 439 8.52 14.05 -23.24
CA THR A 439 8.97 14.56 -21.92
C THR A 439 8.09 14.06 -20.77
N GLN A 440 6.86 13.61 -21.07
CA GLN A 440 5.94 13.00 -20.10
C GLN A 440 6.08 11.48 -20.01
N ALA A 441 6.97 10.86 -20.79
CA ALA A 441 7.19 9.42 -20.74
C ALA A 441 7.63 8.94 -19.37
N ASP A 442 8.46 9.73 -18.66
CA ASP A 442 8.94 9.43 -17.31
C ASP A 442 7.79 9.21 -16.33
N PHE A 443 6.86 10.17 -16.28
CA PHE A 443 5.66 10.07 -15.46
C PHE A 443 4.79 8.88 -15.90
N SER A 444 4.62 8.66 -17.21
CA SER A 444 3.80 7.56 -17.73
C SER A 444 4.33 6.18 -17.34
N VAL A 445 5.64 5.94 -17.51
CA VAL A 445 6.28 4.67 -17.10
C VAL A 445 6.18 4.46 -15.59
N GLY A 446 6.39 5.52 -14.80
CA GLY A 446 6.20 5.50 -13.35
C GLY A 446 4.77 5.12 -12.92
N VAL A 447 3.74 5.65 -13.59
CA VAL A 447 2.33 5.28 -13.32
C VAL A 447 2.12 3.78 -13.52
N PHE A 448 2.60 3.20 -14.62
CA PHE A 448 2.42 1.77 -14.88
C PHE A 448 3.18 0.89 -13.90
N ALA A 449 4.36 1.30 -13.42
CA ALA A 449 5.03 0.61 -12.33
C ALA A 449 4.19 0.64 -11.04
N HIS A 450 3.63 1.79 -10.67
CA HIS A 450 2.73 1.89 -9.52
C HIS A 450 1.41 1.12 -9.71
N SER A 451 0.90 1.03 -10.93
CA SER A 451 -0.24 0.16 -11.28
C SER A 451 0.11 -1.32 -11.09
N MET A 452 1.33 -1.75 -11.43
CA MET A 452 1.78 -3.12 -11.16
C MET A 452 1.85 -3.41 -9.66
N THR A 453 2.37 -2.48 -8.85
CA THR A 453 2.34 -2.59 -7.39
C THR A 453 0.90 -2.70 -6.88
N ALA A 454 -0.02 -1.87 -7.35
CA ALA A 454 -1.42 -1.94 -6.95
C ALA A 454 -2.07 -3.30 -7.31
N ASN A 455 -1.79 -3.81 -8.50
CA ASN A 455 -2.33 -5.09 -8.95
C ASN A 455 -1.77 -6.27 -8.16
N CYS A 456 -0.51 -6.20 -7.73
CA CYS A 456 0.11 -7.26 -6.95
C CYS A 456 -0.44 -7.32 -5.52
N GLU A 457 -0.68 -6.17 -4.89
CA GLU A 457 -1.34 -6.02 -3.59
C GLU A 457 -2.74 -6.62 -3.64
N GLN A 458 -3.52 -6.24 -4.65
CA GLN A 458 -4.85 -6.78 -4.84
C GLN A 458 -4.84 -8.28 -5.14
N ALA A 459 -3.90 -8.78 -5.94
CA ALA A 459 -3.78 -10.22 -6.21
C ALA A 459 -3.52 -11.01 -4.91
N GLY A 460 -2.62 -10.51 -4.06
CA GLY A 460 -2.37 -11.06 -2.73
C GLY A 460 -3.62 -11.07 -1.86
N GLN A 461 -4.36 -9.97 -1.84
CA GLN A 461 -5.60 -9.87 -1.07
C GLN A 461 -6.72 -10.77 -1.62
N VAL A 462 -6.83 -10.94 -2.94
CA VAL A 462 -7.75 -11.90 -3.55
C VAL A 462 -7.42 -13.31 -3.07
N ILE A 463 -6.16 -13.73 -3.16
CA ILE A 463 -5.75 -15.05 -2.69
C ILE A 463 -6.06 -15.21 -1.20
N LYS A 464 -5.76 -14.22 -0.37
CA LYS A 464 -6.10 -14.26 1.06
C LYS A 464 -7.59 -14.41 1.33
N ASN A 465 -8.42 -13.67 0.60
CA ASN A 465 -9.89 -13.70 0.76
C ASN A 465 -10.50 -15.06 0.43
N TYR A 466 -9.97 -15.75 -0.58
CA TYR A 466 -10.53 -17.02 -1.05
C TYR A 466 -9.89 -18.24 -0.37
N THR A 467 -8.61 -18.16 -0.02
CA THR A 467 -7.86 -19.27 0.57
C THR A 467 -7.82 -19.26 2.09
N GLY A 468 -8.01 -18.10 2.73
CA GLY A 468 -7.82 -17.89 4.16
C GLY A 468 -6.36 -17.86 4.63
N GLN A 469 -5.40 -18.01 3.72
CA GLN A 469 -3.95 -18.03 3.97
C GLN A 469 -3.28 -16.82 3.32
N SER A 470 -2.08 -16.46 3.76
CA SER A 470 -1.27 -15.49 3.03
C SER A 470 -0.92 -16.02 1.64
N ALA A 471 -0.71 -15.13 0.68
CA ALA A 471 -0.55 -15.54 -0.71
C ALA A 471 0.70 -16.42 -0.92
N GLY A 472 1.76 -16.12 -0.16
CA GLY A 472 3.01 -16.85 -0.11
C GLY A 472 2.96 -18.26 0.45
N GLU A 473 1.96 -18.57 1.29
CA GLU A 473 1.78 -19.92 1.84
C GLU A 473 1.23 -20.90 0.81
N VAL A 474 0.60 -20.38 -0.25
CA VAL A 474 -0.17 -21.19 -1.21
C VAL A 474 0.34 -21.09 -2.66
N ALA A 475 1.16 -20.08 -2.97
CA ALA A 475 1.70 -19.83 -4.30
C ALA A 475 3.16 -19.37 -4.24
N SER A 476 3.93 -19.69 -5.28
CA SER A 476 5.31 -19.22 -5.42
C SER A 476 5.36 -17.73 -5.79
N TYR A 477 6.49 -17.07 -5.54
CA TYR A 477 6.72 -15.68 -5.97
C TYR A 477 6.47 -15.46 -7.47
N GLU A 478 6.88 -16.43 -8.29
CA GLU A 478 6.68 -16.37 -9.75
C GLU A 478 5.19 -16.52 -10.13
N ASP A 479 4.48 -17.47 -9.53
CA ASP A 479 3.05 -17.67 -9.78
C ASP A 479 2.23 -16.44 -9.35
N LEU A 480 2.62 -15.78 -8.27
CA LEU A 480 1.98 -14.56 -7.79
C LEU A 480 2.14 -13.39 -8.77
N TRP A 481 3.28 -13.28 -9.46
CA TRP A 481 3.42 -12.34 -10.57
C TRP A 481 2.55 -12.71 -11.77
N LYS A 482 2.40 -14.00 -12.10
CA LYS A 482 1.45 -14.45 -13.14
C LYS A 482 0.00 -14.10 -12.77
N PHE A 483 -0.39 -14.28 -11.50
CA PHE A 483 -1.70 -13.87 -11.00
C PHE A 483 -1.88 -12.35 -10.98
N THR A 484 -0.82 -11.60 -10.74
CA THR A 484 -0.80 -10.14 -10.85
C THR A 484 -1.10 -9.70 -12.28
N LEU A 485 -0.53 -10.35 -13.28
CA LEU A 485 -0.81 -10.08 -14.69
C LEU A 485 -2.26 -10.42 -15.09
N VAL A 486 -2.84 -11.49 -14.53
CA VAL A 486 -4.29 -11.77 -14.67
C VAL A 486 -5.10 -10.61 -14.10
N ASN A 487 -4.73 -10.12 -12.92
CA ASN A 487 -5.41 -9.01 -12.28
C ASN A 487 -5.30 -7.72 -13.12
N TYR A 488 -4.11 -7.41 -13.63
CA TYR A 488 -3.87 -6.25 -14.48
C TYR A 488 -4.71 -6.28 -15.76
N ASN A 489 -4.72 -7.42 -16.46
CA ASN A 489 -5.34 -7.56 -17.77
C ASN A 489 -6.86 -7.81 -17.72
N ALA A 490 -7.31 -8.70 -16.83
CA ALA A 490 -8.69 -9.18 -16.77
C ALA A 490 -9.43 -8.79 -15.48
N GLY A 491 -8.74 -8.16 -14.53
CA GLY A 491 -9.30 -7.67 -13.28
C GLY A 491 -9.41 -8.72 -12.17
N GLY A 492 -9.55 -8.22 -10.94
CA GLY A 492 -9.55 -9.05 -9.73
C GLY A 492 -10.74 -10.01 -9.65
N GLY A 493 -11.83 -9.74 -10.38
CA GLY A 493 -12.97 -10.65 -10.49
C GLY A 493 -12.64 -11.94 -11.24
N CYS A 494 -11.93 -11.84 -12.38
CA CYS A 494 -11.47 -13.01 -13.13
C CYS A 494 -10.47 -13.82 -12.31
N LEU A 495 -9.53 -13.16 -11.63
CA LEU A 495 -8.59 -13.84 -10.73
C LEU A 495 -9.32 -14.54 -9.58
N ALA A 496 -10.25 -13.85 -8.91
CA ALA A 496 -11.02 -14.39 -7.80
C ALA A 496 -11.82 -15.64 -8.19
N GLU A 497 -12.48 -15.62 -9.36
CA GLU A 497 -13.21 -16.78 -9.88
C GLU A 497 -12.26 -17.95 -10.15
N ALA A 498 -11.12 -17.70 -10.82
CA ALA A 498 -10.15 -18.75 -11.13
C ALA A 498 -9.55 -19.38 -9.87
N ILE A 499 -9.17 -18.59 -8.86
CA ILE A 499 -8.64 -19.06 -7.58
C ILE A 499 -9.69 -19.89 -6.82
N SER A 500 -10.93 -19.39 -6.75
CA SER A 500 -12.05 -20.10 -6.10
C SER A 500 -12.30 -21.48 -6.73
N LEU A 501 -12.27 -21.57 -8.05
CA LEU A 501 -12.48 -22.82 -8.78
C LEU A 501 -11.29 -23.79 -8.62
N ALA A 502 -10.05 -23.28 -8.68
CA ALA A 502 -8.84 -24.09 -8.49
C ALA A 502 -8.81 -24.73 -7.09
N GLN A 503 -9.15 -23.97 -6.06
CA GLN A 503 -9.25 -24.50 -4.69
C GLN A 503 -10.36 -25.53 -4.53
N GLY A 504 -11.53 -25.27 -5.14
CA GLY A 504 -12.68 -26.16 -5.07
C GLY A 504 -12.46 -27.51 -5.76
N THR A 505 -11.48 -27.61 -6.66
CA THR A 505 -11.19 -28.82 -7.42
C THR A 505 -10.05 -29.66 -6.85
N THR A 506 -9.10 -29.10 -6.08
CA THR A 506 -8.00 -29.86 -5.47
C THR A 506 -7.31 -29.12 -4.32
N GLY A 507 -6.83 -29.84 -3.29
CA GLY A 507 -5.90 -29.32 -2.27
C GLY A 507 -4.45 -29.20 -2.76
N LEU A 508 -4.27 -28.81 -4.03
CA LEU A 508 -2.96 -28.62 -4.66
C LEU A 508 -2.47 -27.18 -4.44
N PRO A 509 -1.14 -26.93 -4.49
CA PRO A 509 -0.58 -25.58 -4.52
C PRO A 509 -1.17 -24.76 -5.68
N LEU A 510 -1.35 -23.46 -5.46
CA LEU A 510 -1.83 -22.53 -6.48
C LEU A 510 -0.67 -22.18 -7.43
N THR A 511 -0.55 -22.99 -8.46
CA THR A 511 0.40 -22.80 -9.58
C THR A 511 -0.33 -22.26 -10.80
N TRP A 512 0.40 -21.64 -11.72
CA TRP A 512 -0.15 -21.18 -13.00
C TRP A 512 -0.86 -22.30 -13.76
N GLU A 513 -0.31 -23.52 -13.78
CA GLU A 513 -0.88 -24.68 -14.47
C GLU A 513 -2.20 -25.15 -13.85
N THR A 514 -2.37 -24.94 -12.55
CA THR A 514 -3.61 -25.29 -11.85
C THR A 514 -4.68 -24.21 -11.92
N VAL A 515 -4.29 -22.93 -12.00
CA VAL A 515 -5.23 -21.80 -11.98
C VAL A 515 -5.67 -21.38 -13.38
N SER A 516 -4.76 -21.34 -14.35
CA SER A 516 -5.05 -20.88 -15.71
C SER A 516 -6.19 -21.63 -16.42
N PRO A 517 -6.42 -22.96 -16.23
CA PRO A 517 -7.55 -23.64 -16.86
C PRO A 517 -8.93 -23.15 -16.40
N HIS A 518 -8.99 -22.41 -15.29
CA HIS A 518 -10.22 -21.83 -14.76
C HIS A 518 -10.49 -20.41 -15.28
N LEU A 519 -9.57 -19.82 -16.05
CA LEU A 519 -9.80 -18.55 -16.75
C LEU A 519 -10.63 -18.80 -18.01
N VAL A 520 -11.96 -18.73 -17.87
CA VAL A 520 -12.91 -19.07 -18.94
C VAL A 520 -13.68 -17.84 -19.42
N GLY A 521 -14.34 -17.97 -20.59
CA GLY A 521 -15.19 -16.91 -21.13
C GLY A 521 -14.42 -15.62 -21.38
N ALA A 522 -14.90 -14.50 -20.84
CA ALA A 522 -14.26 -13.19 -20.98
C ALA A 522 -12.85 -13.11 -20.35
N CYS A 523 -12.54 -13.99 -19.39
CA CYS A 523 -11.24 -14.02 -18.71
C CYS A 523 -10.17 -14.82 -19.48
N SER A 524 -10.56 -15.60 -20.49
CA SER A 524 -9.64 -16.53 -21.18
C SER A 524 -8.49 -15.83 -21.93
N GLY A 525 -8.70 -14.57 -22.35
CA GLY A 525 -7.65 -13.78 -23.00
C GLY A 525 -6.43 -13.51 -22.10
N ALA A 526 -6.60 -13.58 -20.77
CA ALA A 526 -5.50 -13.39 -19.83
C ALA A 526 -4.46 -14.54 -19.90
N ILE A 527 -4.83 -15.72 -20.39
CA ILE A 527 -3.91 -16.86 -20.48
C ILE A 527 -2.78 -16.55 -21.46
N ASP A 528 -3.14 -16.19 -22.70
CA ASP A 528 -2.16 -15.84 -23.74
C ASP A 528 -1.36 -14.60 -23.32
N TYR A 529 -2.02 -13.61 -22.74
CA TYR A 529 -1.37 -12.41 -22.21
C TYR A 529 -0.27 -12.71 -21.19
N VAL A 530 -0.56 -13.55 -20.18
CA VAL A 530 0.41 -13.94 -19.15
C VAL A 530 1.53 -14.78 -19.76
N ASN A 531 1.21 -15.71 -20.66
CA ASN A 531 2.21 -16.58 -21.30
C ASN A 531 3.16 -15.78 -22.20
N ASP A 532 2.65 -14.80 -22.94
CA ASP A 532 3.44 -13.91 -23.80
C ASP A 532 4.45 -13.10 -22.97
N ILE A 533 4.01 -12.52 -21.84
CA ILE A 533 4.86 -11.69 -20.96
C ILE A 533 5.86 -12.53 -20.17
N SER A 534 5.43 -13.68 -19.64
CA SER A 534 6.30 -14.54 -18.82
C SER A 534 7.23 -15.43 -19.65
N GLY A 535 7.14 -15.39 -20.98
CA GLY A 535 7.92 -16.27 -21.86
C GLY A 535 7.50 -17.75 -21.76
N THR A 536 6.35 -18.07 -21.15
CA THR A 536 5.82 -19.44 -21.01
C THR A 536 5.13 -19.92 -22.30
N ILE A 537 5.62 -19.49 -23.47
CA ILE A 537 5.15 -20.03 -24.74
C ILE A 537 5.78 -21.43 -24.89
N THR A 538 5.00 -22.45 -24.54
CA THR A 538 5.22 -23.80 -25.07
C THR A 538 5.31 -23.67 -26.59
N SER A 539 6.46 -24.03 -27.14
CA SER A 539 6.68 -24.13 -28.58
C SER A 539 5.62 -25.01 -29.22
N ASP A 540 4.51 -24.42 -29.65
CA ASP A 540 3.52 -24.94 -30.62
C ASP A 540 2.32 -23.98 -30.69
N GLN A 541 2.48 -22.85 -31.41
CA GLN A 541 1.41 -22.23 -32.20
C GLN A 541 1.96 -21.30 -33.28
#